data_AF-A0A3T0RNE4-F1
#
_entry.id   AF-A0A3T0RNE4-F1
#
_cell.length_a   1.000
_cell.length_b   1.000
_cell.length_c   1.000
_cell.angle_alpha   90.00
_cell.angle_beta   90.00
_cell.angle_gamma   90.00
#
_symmetry.space_group_name_H-M   'P 1'
#
loop_
_entity.id
_entity.type
_entity.pdbx_description
1 polymer ?
#
loop_
_entity_poly.entity_id
_entity_poly.type
_entity_poly.pdbx_seq_one_letter_code
_entity_poly.pdbx_strand_id
1 'polypeptide(L)'
;MKHFSVHKNFFPEAKKLRSEFDQNFSDPRTTDNKRFVWDYWYFEDQYHLIRTPAFYYFTKKVYQNFHSQLVQWGRENLGCHDISPPWMSYYVDGCYQNLHSDVPHGPWAFVYSLTIDPKAFRGGETLIMKPDVLDYWPGFQDQQDREYKSFVDRIPANFNQLVVFDPRFPHGVTEVKGTRDPQKARLVIHGWFVEPRPYVVGGLTTAQVQKPLTEAMHVFSEEIAKLNPSHGTVSLRLEISPAGNVVNYQEVTNTLISLVHETPEVVFTKKLMKSLFTQMRFPKAKKKSFLTIPILFK
;
A
#
# COMPACT_ATOMS: atom_id res chain seq x y z
N MET A 1 3.17 6.88 -8.05
CA MET A 1 4.00 5.96 -7.22
C MET A 1 4.77 5.05 -8.17
N LYS A 2 6.11 4.87 -8.03
CA LYS A 2 6.88 3.93 -8.90
C LYS A 2 6.69 2.47 -8.46
N HIS A 3 6.98 2.17 -7.19
CA HIS A 3 6.75 0.85 -6.57
C HIS A 3 6.40 0.94 -5.09
N PHE A 4 6.68 2.08 -4.44
CA PHE A 4 6.17 2.42 -3.11
C PHE A 4 5.94 3.93 -2.92
N SER A 5 5.19 4.29 -1.87
CA SER A 5 5.05 5.66 -1.35
C SER A 5 5.04 5.67 0.17
N VAL A 6 5.40 6.82 0.74
CA VAL A 6 5.46 7.03 2.19
C VAL A 6 4.61 8.25 2.57
N HIS A 7 3.72 8.08 3.54
CA HIS A 7 2.84 9.13 4.05
C HIS A 7 3.11 9.32 5.54
N LYS A 8 3.65 10.48 5.90
CA LYS A 8 3.96 10.84 7.29
C LYS A 8 2.74 11.45 7.96
N ASN A 9 2.69 11.35 9.29
CA ASN A 9 1.60 11.91 10.11
C ASN A 9 0.21 11.43 9.64
N PHE A 10 0.12 10.15 9.25
CA PHE A 10 -1.01 9.63 8.50
C PHE A 10 -2.33 9.62 9.28
N PHE A 11 -2.28 9.19 10.55
CA PHE A 11 -3.47 9.05 11.39
C PHE A 11 -3.42 10.05 12.56
N PRO A 12 -4.43 10.92 12.72
CA PRO A 12 -4.46 11.91 13.80
C PRO A 12 -4.42 11.30 15.21
N GLU A 13 -5.02 10.12 15.40
CA GLU A 13 -5.09 9.45 16.69
C GLU A 13 -4.01 8.38 16.89
N ALA A 14 -2.90 8.43 16.13
CA ALA A 14 -1.79 7.48 16.22
C ALA A 14 -1.26 7.27 17.65
N LYS A 15 -1.25 8.35 18.46
CA LYS A 15 -0.83 8.29 19.86
C LYS A 15 -1.75 7.39 20.69
N LYS A 16 -3.06 7.35 20.40
CA LYS A 16 -4.01 6.50 21.14
C LYS A 16 -3.75 5.02 20.88
N LEU A 17 -3.56 4.64 19.60
CA LEU A 17 -3.15 3.27 19.24
C LEU A 17 -1.88 2.87 20.00
N ARG A 18 -0.88 3.74 19.96
CA ARG A 18 0.40 3.48 20.61
C ARG A 18 0.27 3.39 22.13
N SER A 19 -0.51 4.27 22.76
CA SER A 19 -0.73 4.24 24.21
C SER A 19 -1.45 2.97 24.66
N GLU A 20 -2.40 2.43 23.90
CA GLU A 20 -3.01 1.13 24.24
C GLU A 20 -1.98 0.00 24.23
N PHE A 21 -1.03 0.02 23.30
CA PHE A 21 0.08 -0.93 23.30
C PHE A 21 0.99 -0.74 24.52
N ASP A 22 1.43 0.48 24.79
CA ASP A 22 2.34 0.76 25.91
C ASP A 22 1.73 0.43 27.27
N GLN A 23 0.44 0.73 27.48
CA GLN A 23 -0.27 0.41 28.72
C GLN A 23 -0.31 -1.11 28.98
N ASN A 24 -0.56 -1.90 27.93
CA ASN A 24 -0.58 -3.35 28.07
C ASN A 24 0.81 -3.93 28.40
N PHE A 25 1.89 -3.26 28.03
CA PHE A 25 3.26 -3.70 28.31
C PHE A 25 3.95 -2.93 29.45
N SER A 26 3.26 -2.02 30.15
CA SER A 26 3.87 -1.08 31.10
C SER A 26 4.40 -1.73 32.37
N ASP A 27 3.67 -2.72 32.91
CA ASP A 27 4.10 -3.48 34.08
C ASP A 27 4.22 -4.97 33.72
N PRO A 28 5.44 -5.53 33.70
CA PRO A 28 5.67 -6.91 33.31
C PRO A 28 5.05 -7.95 34.24
N ARG A 29 4.60 -7.56 35.45
CA ARG A 29 3.97 -8.46 36.44
C ARG A 29 2.45 -8.57 36.31
N THR A 30 1.82 -7.74 35.47
CA THR A 30 0.38 -7.79 35.23
C THR A 30 -0.03 -9.01 34.43
N THR A 31 -1.21 -9.55 34.72
CA THR A 31 -1.76 -10.72 34.00
C THR A 31 -2.87 -10.32 33.03
N ASP A 32 -2.78 -9.14 32.41
CA ASP A 32 -3.76 -8.72 31.42
C ASP A 32 -3.74 -9.66 30.20
N ASN A 33 -4.91 -10.17 29.82
CA ASN A 33 -5.08 -11.09 28.69
C ASN A 33 -4.46 -10.55 27.39
N LYS A 34 -4.44 -9.23 27.18
CA LYS A 34 -3.84 -8.57 26.00
C LYS A 34 -2.32 -8.77 25.89
N ARG A 35 -1.66 -9.19 26.96
CA ARG A 35 -0.24 -9.56 26.95
C ARG A 35 0.00 -10.97 26.40
N PHE A 36 -1.03 -11.81 26.41
CA PHE A 36 -0.95 -13.24 26.07
C PHE A 36 -1.61 -13.60 24.73
N VAL A 37 -2.11 -12.61 23.98
CA VAL A 37 -2.70 -12.82 22.63
C VAL A 37 -1.68 -12.77 21.49
N TRP A 38 -0.39 -12.79 21.83
CA TRP A 38 0.69 -12.64 20.87
C TRP A 38 1.30 -14.01 20.51
N ASP A 39 1.32 -14.30 19.22
CA ASP A 39 1.93 -15.50 18.67
C ASP A 39 3.40 -15.25 18.34
N TYR A 40 4.28 -16.08 18.87
CA TYR A 40 5.69 -16.12 18.47
C TYR A 40 5.78 -16.87 17.15
N TRP A 41 5.87 -16.11 16.07
CA TRP A 41 5.79 -16.65 14.73
C TRP A 41 7.21 -16.77 14.15
N TYR A 42 7.70 -18.00 14.16
CA TYR A 42 9.01 -18.36 13.67
C TYR A 42 8.89 -19.44 12.60
N PHE A 43 9.53 -19.19 11.47
CA PHE A 43 9.77 -20.18 10.43
C PHE A 43 11.17 -19.91 9.86
N GLU A 44 12.02 -20.93 9.94
CA GLU A 44 13.42 -20.86 9.49
C GLU A 44 13.49 -20.34 8.04
N ASP A 45 14.42 -19.42 7.78
CA ASP A 45 14.60 -18.74 6.50
C ASP A 45 13.45 -17.86 5.99
N GLN A 46 12.32 -17.76 6.70
CA GLN A 46 11.22 -16.87 6.30
C GLN A 46 11.05 -15.70 7.25
N TYR A 47 10.79 -15.97 8.51
CA TYR A 47 10.45 -14.91 9.45
C TYR A 47 10.65 -15.29 10.91
N HIS A 48 10.92 -14.26 11.70
CA HIS A 48 11.01 -14.31 13.14
C HIS A 48 10.38 -13.03 13.68
N LEU A 49 9.13 -13.11 14.16
CA LEU A 49 8.42 -11.95 14.70
C LEU A 49 7.34 -12.35 15.70
N ILE A 50 6.80 -11.37 16.41
CA ILE A 50 5.67 -11.58 17.31
C ILE A 50 4.45 -10.85 16.75
N ARG A 51 3.30 -11.53 16.63
CA ARG A 51 2.10 -10.95 15.99
C ARG A 51 0.78 -11.27 16.69
N THR A 52 -0.22 -10.45 16.41
CA THR A 52 -1.63 -10.63 16.81
C THR A 52 -2.54 -9.97 15.76
N PRO A 53 -3.78 -10.39 15.55
CA PRO A 53 -4.74 -9.62 14.75
C PRO A 53 -5.00 -8.26 15.42
N ALA A 54 -4.91 -7.16 14.66
CA ALA A 54 -5.04 -5.81 15.22
C ALA A 54 -6.46 -5.53 15.74
N PHE A 55 -7.48 -6.10 15.08
CA PHE A 55 -8.89 -5.95 15.48
C PHE A 55 -9.17 -6.46 16.91
N TYR A 56 -8.54 -7.57 17.30
CA TYR A 56 -8.71 -8.13 18.65
C TYR A 56 -7.85 -7.46 19.70
N TYR A 57 -6.86 -6.66 19.30
CA TYR A 57 -5.94 -6.03 20.23
C TYR A 57 -6.46 -4.68 20.73
N PHE A 58 -6.78 -3.77 19.82
CA PHE A 58 -7.20 -2.41 20.18
C PHE A 58 -8.64 -2.35 20.68
N THR A 59 -8.99 -1.28 21.40
CA THR A 59 -10.40 -1.01 21.70
C THR A 59 -11.18 -0.78 20.41
N LYS A 60 -12.44 -1.23 20.39
CA LYS A 60 -13.30 -1.18 19.20
C LYS A 60 -13.33 0.21 18.56
N LYS A 61 -13.44 1.27 19.38
CA LYS A 61 -13.52 2.65 18.90
C LYS A 61 -12.21 3.10 18.23
N VAL A 62 -11.06 2.85 18.86
CA VAL A 62 -9.76 3.28 18.32
C VAL A 62 -9.44 2.51 17.04
N TYR A 63 -9.71 1.20 17.01
CA TYR A 63 -9.57 0.39 15.79
C TYR A 63 -10.47 0.90 14.66
N GLN A 64 -11.76 1.13 14.94
CA GLN A 64 -12.72 1.59 13.92
C GLN A 64 -12.29 2.94 13.32
N ASN A 65 -11.83 3.89 14.13
CA ASN A 65 -11.35 5.17 13.63
C ASN A 65 -10.13 5.01 12.72
N PHE A 66 -9.16 4.17 13.11
CA PHE A 66 -7.99 3.88 12.28
C PHE A 66 -8.37 3.18 10.97
N HIS A 67 -9.19 2.14 11.05
CA HIS A 67 -9.69 1.38 9.91
C HIS A 67 -10.43 2.30 8.93
N SER A 68 -11.37 3.12 9.41
CA SER A 68 -12.11 4.07 8.59
C SER A 68 -11.19 5.08 7.91
N GLN A 69 -10.17 5.61 8.60
CA GLN A 69 -9.18 6.50 7.99
C GLN A 69 -8.41 5.80 6.87
N LEU A 70 -7.92 4.59 7.11
CA LEU A 70 -7.11 3.84 6.15
C LEU A 70 -7.92 3.44 4.92
N VAL A 71 -9.14 2.92 5.11
CA VAL A 71 -10.07 2.58 4.04
C VAL A 71 -10.48 3.81 3.23
N GLN A 72 -10.79 4.92 3.90
CA GLN A 72 -11.16 6.15 3.19
C GLN A 72 -10.01 6.66 2.33
N TRP A 73 -8.79 6.65 2.86
CA TRP A 73 -7.60 6.98 2.09
C TRP A 73 -7.38 6.02 0.92
N GLY A 74 -7.60 4.71 1.11
CA GLY A 74 -7.53 3.69 0.06
C GLY A 74 -8.55 3.91 -1.06
N ARG A 75 -9.79 4.26 -0.72
CA ARG A 75 -10.85 4.58 -1.69
C ARG A 75 -10.46 5.78 -2.55
N GLU A 76 -10.01 6.84 -1.90
CA GLU A 76 -9.65 8.07 -2.59
C GLU A 76 -8.42 7.87 -3.47
N ASN A 77 -7.36 7.21 -3.00
CA ASN A 77 -6.05 7.22 -3.66
C ASN A 77 -5.76 5.96 -4.49
N LEU A 78 -6.42 4.85 -4.20
CA LEU A 78 -6.17 3.55 -4.83
C LEU A 78 -7.42 2.95 -5.49
N GLY A 79 -8.62 3.48 -5.20
CA GLY A 79 -9.86 2.84 -5.62
C GLY A 79 -10.14 1.50 -4.91
N CYS A 80 -9.45 1.21 -3.80
CA CYS A 80 -9.72 0.03 -2.97
C CYS A 80 -10.78 0.36 -1.93
N HIS A 81 -11.83 -0.45 -1.84
CA HIS A 81 -12.97 -0.14 -0.97
C HIS A 81 -12.87 -0.68 0.44
N ASP A 82 -11.88 -1.54 0.70
CA ASP A 82 -11.56 -2.03 2.02
C ASP A 82 -10.08 -2.39 2.16
N ILE A 83 -9.71 -2.86 3.36
CA ILE A 83 -8.44 -3.51 3.65
C ILE A 83 -8.68 -4.95 4.14
N SER A 84 -7.72 -5.84 3.92
CA SER A 84 -7.70 -7.15 4.58
C SER A 84 -7.69 -6.99 6.11
N PRO A 85 -8.21 -7.96 6.88
CA PRO A 85 -8.03 -7.98 8.34
C PRO A 85 -6.55 -7.79 8.72
N PRO A 86 -6.18 -6.65 9.34
CA PRO A 86 -4.77 -6.32 9.48
C PRO A 86 -4.14 -7.06 10.65
N TRP A 87 -2.88 -7.43 10.47
CA TRP A 87 -2.02 -7.93 11.53
C TRP A 87 -1.32 -6.77 12.22
N MET A 88 -1.06 -6.94 13.51
CA MET A 88 -0.12 -6.12 14.24
C MET A 88 1.08 -7.00 14.62
N SER A 89 2.28 -6.45 14.44
CA SER A 89 3.52 -7.15 14.70
C SER A 89 4.51 -6.26 15.44
N TYR A 90 5.22 -6.83 16.41
CA TYR A 90 6.40 -6.20 16.97
C TYR A 90 7.66 -7.06 16.78
N TYR A 91 8.79 -6.39 16.64
CA TYR A 91 10.10 -7.00 16.36
C TYR A 91 11.08 -6.50 17.41
N VAL A 92 11.67 -7.45 18.13
CA VAL A 92 12.74 -7.26 19.11
C VAL A 92 14.05 -7.84 18.57
N ASP A 93 15.10 -7.85 19.39
CA ASP A 93 16.42 -8.36 19.05
C ASP A 93 16.36 -9.75 18.41
N GLY A 94 16.92 -9.88 17.21
CA GLY A 94 16.93 -11.10 16.40
C GLY A 94 15.70 -11.29 15.51
N CYS A 95 14.64 -10.49 15.67
CA CYS A 95 13.45 -10.57 14.82
C CYS A 95 13.72 -9.98 13.43
N TYR A 96 13.21 -10.63 12.38
CA TYR A 96 13.33 -10.22 10.98
C TYR A 96 12.17 -10.77 10.14
N GLN A 97 12.12 -10.35 8.88
CA GLN A 97 11.31 -11.01 7.86
C GLN A 97 12.13 -11.02 6.57
N ASN A 98 12.47 -12.20 6.08
CA ASN A 98 13.25 -12.34 4.85
C ASN A 98 12.44 -11.92 3.62
N LEU A 99 13.12 -11.81 2.49
CA LEU A 99 12.51 -11.44 1.22
C LEU A 99 11.41 -12.44 0.84
N HIS A 100 10.21 -11.91 0.60
CA HIS A 100 9.04 -12.65 0.13
C HIS A 100 8.19 -11.74 -0.76
N SER A 101 7.15 -12.31 -1.38
CA SER A 101 6.13 -11.57 -2.12
C SER A 101 4.74 -12.00 -1.66
N ASP A 102 3.80 -11.06 -1.63
CA ASP A 102 2.47 -11.25 -1.03
C ASP A 102 1.37 -11.54 -2.07
N VAL A 103 1.73 -12.16 -3.18
CA VAL A 103 0.80 -12.42 -4.29
C VAL A 103 -0.06 -13.65 -3.94
N PRO A 104 -1.41 -13.59 -4.00
CA PRO A 104 -2.27 -12.61 -4.69
C PRO A 104 -3.16 -11.72 -3.78
N HIS A 105 -2.77 -11.40 -2.53
CA HIS A 105 -3.70 -10.88 -1.52
C HIS A 105 -4.41 -9.55 -1.85
N GLY A 106 -3.77 -8.65 -2.61
CA GLY A 106 -4.37 -7.39 -3.07
C GLY A 106 -3.45 -6.60 -4.01
N PRO A 107 -3.93 -5.56 -4.69
CA PRO A 107 -3.12 -4.74 -5.60
C PRO A 107 -2.06 -3.87 -4.90
N TRP A 108 -2.24 -3.56 -3.62
CA TRP A 108 -1.27 -2.82 -2.80
C TRP A 108 -1.17 -3.40 -1.40
N ALA A 109 0.05 -3.58 -0.90
CA ALA A 109 0.33 -3.88 0.50
C ALA A 109 0.61 -2.58 1.27
N PHE A 110 0.42 -2.62 2.58
CA PHE A 110 0.77 -1.50 3.45
C PHE A 110 1.44 -1.94 4.76
N VAL A 111 2.28 -1.05 5.28
CA VAL A 111 2.85 -1.11 6.62
C VAL A 111 2.65 0.26 7.27
N TYR A 112 1.91 0.30 8.37
CA TYR A 112 1.70 1.48 9.19
C TYR A 112 2.49 1.35 10.51
N SER A 113 3.37 2.30 10.81
CA SER A 113 4.27 2.19 11.96
C SER A 113 3.81 2.96 13.19
N LEU A 114 3.89 2.28 14.34
CA LEU A 114 3.67 2.79 15.70
C LEU A 114 4.98 2.83 16.52
N THR A 115 6.14 2.69 15.87
CA THR A 115 7.45 2.76 16.53
C THR A 115 7.72 4.20 16.98
N ILE A 116 7.85 4.45 18.30
CA ILE A 116 8.12 5.80 18.84
C ILE A 116 9.56 6.22 18.62
N ASP A 117 10.52 5.34 18.93
CA ASP A 117 11.95 5.66 18.88
C ASP A 117 12.70 4.65 18.00
N PRO A 118 12.87 4.94 16.69
CA PRO A 118 13.62 4.06 15.80
C PRO A 118 15.13 4.05 16.11
N LYS A 119 15.63 4.85 17.06
CA LYS A 119 17.03 4.80 17.53
C LYS A 119 17.24 3.81 18.67
N ALA A 120 16.17 3.29 19.28
CA ALA A 120 16.26 2.29 20.34
C ALA A 120 16.80 0.93 19.85
N PHE A 121 16.85 0.72 18.54
CA PHE A 121 17.39 -0.47 17.89
C PHE A 121 18.05 -0.08 16.56
N ARG A 122 18.81 -1.02 15.98
CA ARG A 122 19.29 -0.96 14.59
C ARG A 122 18.49 -1.95 13.74
N GLY A 123 18.40 -1.68 12.44
CA GLY A 123 17.59 -2.49 11.53
C GLY A 123 16.10 -2.16 11.64
N GLY A 124 15.23 -3.14 11.39
CA GLY A 124 13.78 -2.96 11.41
C GLY A 124 13.24 -2.05 10.30
N GLU A 125 14.01 -1.76 9.26
CA GLU A 125 13.50 -1.05 8.09
C GLU A 125 12.66 -2.01 7.23
N THR A 126 11.58 -1.48 6.64
CA THR A 126 10.90 -2.18 5.57
C THR A 126 11.81 -2.15 4.35
N LEU A 127 12.12 -3.32 3.82
CA LEU A 127 13.01 -3.52 2.69
C LEU A 127 12.19 -3.85 1.45
N ILE A 128 12.42 -3.18 0.33
CA ILE A 128 11.76 -3.48 -0.95
C ILE A 128 12.82 -3.53 -2.05
N MET A 129 12.85 -4.61 -2.83
CA MET A 129 13.77 -4.75 -3.95
C MET A 129 13.46 -3.73 -5.05
N LYS A 130 14.49 -3.09 -5.59
CA LYS A 130 14.33 -2.08 -6.63
C LYS A 130 13.95 -2.72 -7.98
N PRO A 131 13.11 -2.07 -8.79
CA PRO A 131 12.72 -2.61 -10.10
C PRO A 131 13.88 -2.97 -11.01
N ASP A 132 14.92 -2.13 -11.07
CA ASP A 132 16.08 -2.34 -11.92
C ASP A 132 16.94 -3.55 -11.51
N VAL A 133 16.67 -4.16 -10.35
CA VAL A 133 17.32 -5.42 -9.92
C VAL A 133 16.59 -6.63 -10.48
N LEU A 134 15.28 -6.53 -10.66
CA LEU A 134 14.47 -7.61 -11.22
C LEU A 134 14.70 -7.77 -12.74
N ASP A 135 15.17 -6.71 -13.41
CA ASP A 135 15.64 -6.73 -14.80
C ASP A 135 17.06 -6.15 -14.91
N TYR A 136 18.02 -6.86 -14.30
CA TYR A 136 19.36 -6.35 -14.04
C TYR A 136 20.23 -6.14 -15.28
N TRP A 137 20.25 -7.10 -16.19
CA TRP A 137 21.24 -7.17 -17.27
C TRP A 137 21.14 -6.07 -18.33
N PRO A 138 19.95 -5.63 -18.77
CA PRO A 138 19.85 -4.55 -19.76
C PRO A 138 20.46 -3.21 -19.30
N GLY A 139 20.49 -2.97 -17.99
CA GLY A 139 21.06 -1.77 -17.37
C GLY A 139 22.42 -1.99 -16.70
N PHE A 140 23.08 -3.12 -16.93
CA PHE A 140 24.37 -3.42 -16.32
C PHE A 140 25.48 -2.53 -16.89
N GLN A 141 26.34 -2.01 -16.01
CA GLN A 141 27.52 -1.21 -16.34
C GLN A 141 28.72 -1.80 -15.58
N ASP A 142 29.76 -2.20 -16.30
CA ASP A 142 30.95 -2.89 -15.77
C ASP A 142 31.89 -1.98 -14.96
N GLN A 143 31.66 -0.67 -14.97
CA GLN A 143 32.43 0.32 -14.22
C GLN A 143 31.74 0.84 -12.95
N GLN A 144 30.55 0.33 -12.61
CA GLN A 144 29.79 0.82 -11.45
C GLN A 144 29.73 -0.22 -10.34
N ASP A 145 30.39 0.07 -9.22
CA ASP A 145 30.27 -0.73 -7.99
C ASP A 145 28.82 -0.71 -7.48
N ARG A 146 28.29 -1.89 -7.16
CA ARG A 146 26.92 -2.07 -6.65
C ARG A 146 26.94 -2.68 -5.26
N GLU A 147 26.57 -1.86 -4.29
CA GLU A 147 26.46 -2.24 -2.88
C GLU A 147 24.99 -2.45 -2.47
N TYR A 148 24.73 -2.94 -1.26
CA TYR A 148 23.38 -3.26 -0.77
C TYR A 148 22.29 -2.20 -1.08
N LYS A 149 22.58 -0.91 -0.90
CA LYS A 149 21.64 0.20 -1.17
C LYS A 149 21.30 0.39 -2.66
N SER A 150 22.13 -0.15 -3.56
CA SER A 150 21.84 -0.16 -4.99
C SER A 150 20.77 -1.18 -5.35
N PHE A 151 20.59 -2.23 -4.52
CA PHE A 151 19.64 -3.30 -4.79
C PHE A 151 18.27 -3.10 -4.13
N VAL A 152 18.23 -2.42 -2.98
CA VAL A 152 17.02 -2.32 -2.17
C VAL A 152 16.75 -0.89 -1.72
N ASP A 153 15.46 -0.57 -1.62
CA ASP A 153 15.00 0.57 -0.84
C ASP A 153 14.82 0.13 0.63
N ARG A 154 15.32 0.96 1.55
CA ARG A 154 15.17 0.76 3.00
C ARG A 154 14.35 1.91 3.57
N ILE A 155 13.17 1.58 4.07
CA ILE A 155 12.20 2.55 4.57
C ILE A 155 12.16 2.45 6.09
N PRO A 156 12.59 3.50 6.81
CA PRO A 156 12.59 3.48 8.27
C PRO A 156 11.17 3.37 8.82
N ALA A 157 10.99 2.63 9.91
CA ALA A 157 9.70 2.50 10.60
C ALA A 157 9.47 3.69 11.55
N ASN A 158 9.27 4.89 11.00
CA ASN A 158 9.01 6.09 11.79
C ASN A 158 7.58 6.11 12.34
N PHE A 159 7.39 6.70 13.52
CA PHE A 159 6.07 6.87 14.13
C PHE A 159 5.06 7.55 13.18
N ASN A 160 3.84 7.02 13.15
CA ASN A 160 2.71 7.55 12.37
C ASN A 160 3.00 7.66 10.86
N GLN A 161 3.77 6.71 10.33
CA GLN A 161 4.12 6.62 8.93
C GLN A 161 3.39 5.44 8.28
N LEU A 162 2.66 5.70 7.19
CA LEU A 162 2.09 4.69 6.31
C LEU A 162 3.02 4.50 5.11
N VAL A 163 3.47 3.27 4.89
CA VAL A 163 4.14 2.83 3.66
C VAL A 163 3.14 2.03 2.86
N VAL A 164 2.97 2.36 1.58
CA VAL A 164 2.12 1.63 0.63
C VAL A 164 2.98 1.23 -0.54
N PHE A 165 2.92 -0.02 -0.96
CA PHE A 165 3.79 -0.55 -2.00
C PHE A 165 3.11 -1.65 -2.81
N ASP A 166 3.73 -1.96 -3.95
CA ASP A 166 3.32 -3.06 -4.82
C ASP A 166 3.81 -4.41 -4.25
N PRO A 167 2.89 -5.31 -3.85
CA PRO A 167 3.24 -6.56 -3.18
C PRO A 167 3.96 -7.59 -4.06
N ARG A 168 4.03 -7.35 -5.38
CA ARG A 168 4.76 -8.21 -6.31
C ARG A 168 6.27 -8.09 -6.17
N PHE A 169 6.76 -6.94 -5.71
CA PHE A 169 8.18 -6.74 -5.49
C PHE A 169 8.64 -7.52 -4.27
N PRO A 170 9.73 -8.31 -4.35
CA PRO A 170 10.31 -8.95 -3.17
C PRO A 170 10.60 -7.91 -2.08
N HIS A 171 10.10 -8.18 -0.87
CA HIS A 171 10.20 -7.26 0.26
C HIS A 171 10.32 -8.01 1.59
N GLY A 172 10.71 -7.30 2.64
CA GLY A 172 10.95 -7.89 3.96
C GLY A 172 11.19 -6.83 5.04
N VAL A 173 11.73 -7.28 6.17
CA VAL A 173 12.11 -6.44 7.32
C VAL A 173 13.52 -6.81 7.73
N THR A 174 14.41 -5.82 7.73
CA THR A 174 15.79 -6.04 8.20
C THR A 174 15.81 -6.44 9.67
N GLU A 175 16.76 -7.29 10.04
CA GLU A 175 16.88 -7.81 11.40
C GLU A 175 16.99 -6.68 12.43
N VAL A 176 16.12 -6.70 13.44
CA VAL A 176 16.15 -5.78 14.57
C VAL A 176 17.23 -6.21 15.55
N LYS A 177 18.10 -5.27 15.96
CA LYS A 177 19.17 -5.50 16.94
C LYS A 177 19.17 -4.43 18.02
N GLY A 178 19.28 -4.85 19.29
CA GLY A 178 19.58 -3.98 20.43
C GLY A 178 18.47 -3.79 21.47
N THR A 179 17.24 -4.26 21.22
CA THR A 179 16.15 -4.16 22.21
C THR A 179 15.42 -5.48 22.40
N ARG A 180 15.22 -5.91 23.65
CA ARG A 180 14.30 -7.00 24.01
C ARG A 180 12.99 -6.51 24.63
N ASP A 181 12.87 -5.19 24.80
CA ASP A 181 11.72 -4.53 25.40
C ASP A 181 10.66 -4.25 24.32
N PRO A 182 9.44 -4.84 24.41
CA PRO A 182 8.35 -4.59 23.47
C PRO A 182 7.99 -3.10 23.32
N GLN A 183 8.10 -2.30 24.39
CA GLN A 183 7.83 -0.86 24.33
C GLN A 183 8.86 -0.10 23.47
N LYS A 184 10.05 -0.67 23.29
CA LYS A 184 11.11 -0.11 22.44
C LYS A 184 11.24 -0.82 21.09
N ALA A 185 10.38 -1.81 20.82
CA ALA A 185 10.41 -2.60 19.59
C ALA A 185 10.01 -1.79 18.36
N ARG A 186 10.33 -2.31 17.18
CA ARG A 186 9.65 -1.92 15.94
C ARG A 186 8.21 -2.44 16.04
N LEU A 187 7.22 -1.56 16.01
CA LEU A 187 5.80 -1.92 16.09
C LEU A 187 5.08 -1.44 14.84
N VAL A 188 4.34 -2.34 14.18
CA VAL A 188 3.64 -2.05 12.93
C VAL A 188 2.27 -2.71 12.85
N ILE A 189 1.37 -2.10 12.09
CA ILE A 189 0.12 -2.69 11.60
C ILE A 189 0.29 -2.88 10.09
N HIS A 190 -0.04 -4.05 9.55
CA HIS A 190 0.18 -4.36 8.14
C HIS A 190 -0.94 -5.23 7.55
N GLY A 191 -1.05 -5.19 6.22
CA GLY A 191 -2.08 -5.89 5.45
C GLY A 191 -2.13 -5.39 4.00
N TRP A 192 -3.25 -5.64 3.33
CA TRP A 192 -3.45 -5.30 1.92
C TRP A 192 -4.68 -4.43 1.73
N PHE A 193 -4.62 -3.52 0.75
CA PHE A 193 -5.80 -2.88 0.21
C PHE A 193 -6.50 -3.85 -0.74
N VAL A 194 -7.82 -3.98 -0.60
CA VAL A 194 -8.62 -4.99 -1.32
C VAL A 194 -9.86 -4.36 -1.94
N GLU A 195 -10.65 -5.18 -2.65
CA GLU A 195 -11.89 -4.76 -3.32
C GLU A 195 -11.70 -3.54 -4.25
N PRO A 196 -10.82 -3.63 -5.26
CA PRO A 196 -10.64 -2.53 -6.20
C PRO A 196 -11.91 -2.35 -7.03
N ARG A 197 -12.53 -1.17 -6.91
CA ARG A 197 -13.68 -0.76 -7.72
C ARG A 197 -13.78 0.78 -7.76
N PRO A 198 -14.46 1.36 -8.77
CA PRO A 198 -14.59 2.80 -8.88
C PRO A 198 -15.16 3.43 -7.59
N TYR A 199 -14.60 4.57 -7.19
CA TYR A 199 -15.03 5.34 -6.01
C TYR A 199 -15.36 6.76 -6.43
N VAL A 200 -16.58 7.21 -6.13
CA VAL A 200 -17.06 8.55 -6.51
C VAL A 200 -17.47 9.34 -5.26
N VAL A 201 -17.06 10.61 -5.22
CA VAL A 201 -17.52 11.59 -4.23
C VAL A 201 -17.93 12.88 -4.92
N GLY A 202 -18.88 13.61 -4.33
CA GLY A 202 -19.28 14.92 -4.83
C GLY A 202 -20.71 14.96 -5.33
N GLY A 203 -20.92 15.52 -6.51
CA GLY A 203 -22.26 15.75 -7.07
C GLY A 203 -22.84 14.56 -7.84
N LEU A 204 -21.99 13.70 -8.38
CA LEU A 204 -22.36 12.49 -9.11
C LEU A 204 -22.54 11.30 -8.16
N THR A 205 -23.49 10.44 -8.50
CA THR A 205 -23.74 9.15 -7.85
C THR A 205 -23.02 8.02 -8.60
N THR A 206 -22.86 6.87 -7.94
CA THR A 206 -22.29 5.66 -8.56
C THR A 206 -23.02 5.25 -9.83
N ALA A 207 -24.36 5.34 -9.85
CA ALA A 207 -25.16 5.01 -11.02
C ALA A 207 -24.89 5.96 -12.21
N GLN A 208 -24.67 7.25 -11.94
CA GLN A 208 -24.41 8.24 -12.99
C GLN A 208 -23.02 8.11 -13.61
N VAL A 209 -22.05 7.57 -12.88
CA VAL A 209 -20.70 7.32 -13.42
C VAL A 209 -20.59 5.99 -14.16
N GLN A 210 -21.46 5.03 -13.87
CA GLN A 210 -21.36 3.67 -14.36
C GLN A 210 -21.39 3.60 -15.90
N LYS A 211 -22.41 4.18 -16.54
CA LYS A 211 -22.56 4.08 -18.00
C LYS A 211 -21.37 4.69 -18.78
N PRO A 212 -20.96 5.95 -18.56
CA PRO A 212 -19.80 6.51 -19.25
C PRO A 212 -18.52 5.71 -19.01
N LEU A 213 -18.34 5.20 -17.78
CA LEU A 213 -17.17 4.40 -17.43
C LEU A 213 -17.17 3.04 -18.14
N THR A 214 -18.31 2.35 -18.19
CA THR A 214 -18.43 1.08 -18.91
C THR A 214 -18.12 1.24 -20.41
N GLU A 215 -18.60 2.31 -21.04
CA GLU A 215 -18.32 2.61 -22.45
C GLU A 215 -16.82 2.86 -22.67
N ALA A 216 -16.18 3.69 -21.84
CA ALA A 216 -14.74 3.95 -21.92
C ALA A 216 -13.89 2.71 -21.65
N MET A 217 -14.29 1.88 -20.67
CA MET A 217 -13.62 0.64 -20.33
C MET A 217 -13.74 -0.41 -21.44
N HIS A 218 -14.86 -0.46 -22.16
CA HIS A 218 -15.04 -1.36 -23.29
C HIS A 218 -14.03 -1.07 -24.41
N VAL A 219 -13.96 0.19 -24.85
CA VAL A 219 -12.97 0.63 -25.86
C VAL A 219 -11.54 0.39 -25.36
N PHE A 220 -11.27 0.70 -24.09
CA PHE A 220 -9.96 0.45 -23.49
C PHE A 220 -9.58 -1.04 -23.56
N SER A 221 -10.47 -1.93 -23.13
CA SER A 221 -10.22 -3.38 -23.15
C SER A 221 -9.98 -3.92 -24.56
N GLU A 222 -10.72 -3.45 -25.58
CA GLU A 222 -10.52 -3.87 -26.97
C GLU A 222 -9.14 -3.48 -27.52
N GLU A 223 -8.66 -2.28 -27.20
CA GLU A 223 -7.34 -1.83 -27.63
C GLU A 223 -6.20 -2.51 -26.87
N ILE A 224 -6.36 -2.73 -25.56
CA ILE A 224 -5.34 -3.43 -24.75
C ILE A 224 -5.22 -4.90 -25.16
N ALA A 225 -6.31 -5.55 -25.58
CA ALA A 225 -6.29 -6.94 -26.05
C ALA A 225 -5.43 -7.16 -27.31
N LYS A 226 -5.04 -6.09 -28.02
CA LYS A 226 -4.17 -6.14 -29.21
C LYS A 226 -2.68 -6.04 -28.88
N LEU A 227 -2.33 -5.77 -27.62
CA LEU A 227 -0.96 -5.56 -27.15
C LEU A 227 -0.40 -6.83 -26.52
N ASN A 228 0.92 -6.89 -26.30
CA ASN A 228 1.51 -7.94 -25.48
C ASN A 228 1.02 -7.85 -24.02
N PRO A 229 1.11 -8.97 -23.28
CA PRO A 229 0.66 -9.03 -21.91
C PRO A 229 1.40 -8.04 -21.01
N SER A 230 0.62 -7.34 -20.18
CA SER A 230 1.12 -6.47 -19.12
C SER A 230 0.46 -6.84 -17.81
N HIS A 231 1.12 -6.55 -16.69
CA HIS A 231 0.61 -6.86 -15.36
C HIS A 231 0.75 -5.66 -14.42
N GLY A 232 -0.21 -5.48 -13.54
CA GLY A 232 -0.15 -4.48 -12.48
C GLY A 232 -1.48 -3.79 -12.27
N THR A 233 -1.43 -2.62 -11.67
CA THR A 233 -2.63 -1.83 -11.37
C THR A 233 -2.33 -0.35 -11.53
N VAL A 234 -3.27 0.34 -12.17
CA VAL A 234 -3.23 1.79 -12.35
C VAL A 234 -4.45 2.38 -11.67
N SER A 235 -4.25 3.34 -10.77
CA SER A 235 -5.33 4.13 -10.18
C SER A 235 -5.35 5.52 -10.80
N LEU A 236 -6.46 5.86 -11.42
CA LEU A 236 -6.71 7.16 -12.02
C LEU A 236 -7.63 7.98 -11.11
N ARG A 237 -7.45 9.29 -11.06
CA ARG A 237 -8.39 10.23 -10.45
C ARG A 237 -8.81 11.26 -11.48
N LEU A 238 -10.12 11.38 -11.68
CA LEU A 238 -10.74 12.38 -12.52
C LEU A 238 -11.42 13.43 -11.64
N GLU A 239 -11.19 14.71 -11.95
CA GLU A 239 -12.04 15.80 -11.46
C GLU A 239 -13.08 16.12 -12.53
N ILE A 240 -14.35 16.08 -12.15
CA ILE A 240 -15.49 16.24 -13.05
C ILE A 240 -16.23 17.51 -12.63
N SER A 241 -16.35 18.44 -13.58
CA SER A 241 -17.09 19.69 -13.40
C SER A 241 -18.60 19.45 -13.22
N PRO A 242 -19.35 20.41 -12.64
CA PRO A 242 -20.83 20.34 -12.60
C PRO A 242 -21.49 20.16 -13.98
N ALA A 243 -20.82 20.60 -15.05
CA ALA A 243 -21.28 20.43 -16.43
C ALA A 243 -21.11 19.00 -16.98
N GLY A 244 -20.44 18.11 -16.25
CA GLY A 244 -20.19 16.72 -16.64
C GLY A 244 -18.89 16.50 -17.43
N ASN A 245 -18.07 17.55 -17.62
CA ASN A 245 -16.78 17.43 -18.29
C ASN A 245 -15.68 17.05 -17.30
N VAL A 246 -14.79 16.14 -17.71
CA VAL A 246 -13.51 15.92 -17.01
C VAL A 246 -12.63 17.15 -17.20
N VAL A 247 -12.24 17.78 -16.10
CA VAL A 247 -11.41 19.00 -16.09
C VAL A 247 -9.99 18.73 -15.60
N ASN A 248 -9.77 17.61 -14.91
CA ASN A 248 -8.44 17.17 -14.51
C ASN A 248 -8.34 15.64 -14.60
N TYR A 249 -7.18 15.15 -15.01
CA TYR A 249 -6.79 13.74 -15.05
C TYR A 249 -5.49 13.59 -14.28
N GLN A 250 -5.50 12.69 -13.31
CA GLN A 250 -4.33 12.37 -12.51
C GLN A 250 -4.11 10.86 -12.44
N GLU A 251 -2.90 10.42 -12.74
CA GLU A 251 -2.44 9.08 -12.37
C GLU A 251 -1.99 9.11 -10.91
N VAL A 252 -2.72 8.43 -10.01
CA VAL A 252 -2.43 8.43 -8.57
C VAL A 252 -1.38 7.36 -8.24
N THR A 253 -1.63 6.14 -8.72
CA THR A 253 -0.68 5.03 -8.63
C THR A 253 -0.59 4.33 -9.97
N ASN A 254 0.59 3.81 -10.29
CA ASN A 254 0.82 3.06 -11.50
C ASN A 254 1.93 2.04 -11.22
N THR A 255 1.54 0.77 -11.23
CA THR A 255 2.47 -0.35 -11.11
C THR A 255 2.54 -1.15 -12.40
N LEU A 256 2.03 -0.63 -13.52
CA LEU A 256 1.98 -1.34 -14.79
C LEU A 256 3.40 -1.68 -15.27
N ILE A 257 3.64 -2.97 -15.52
CA ILE A 257 4.86 -3.48 -16.15
C ILE A 257 4.47 -4.29 -17.39
N SER A 258 5.35 -4.29 -18.38
CA SER A 258 5.27 -5.22 -19.50
C SER A 258 5.84 -6.58 -19.08
N LEU A 259 5.24 -7.68 -19.55
CA LEU A 259 5.78 -9.03 -19.33
C LEU A 259 6.74 -9.46 -20.44
N VAL A 260 6.80 -8.70 -21.52
CA VAL A 260 7.85 -8.77 -22.54
C VAL A 260 8.74 -7.53 -22.34
N HIS A 261 10.06 -7.62 -22.44
CA HIS A 261 11.00 -6.52 -22.10
C HIS A 261 10.82 -5.21 -22.92
N GLU A 262 9.78 -5.11 -23.74
CA GLU A 262 9.40 -3.94 -24.52
C GLU A 262 8.60 -2.91 -23.71
N THR A 263 9.14 -1.69 -23.61
CA THR A 263 8.50 -0.53 -22.96
C THR A 263 7.46 0.25 -23.79
N PRO A 264 7.41 0.20 -25.15
CA PRO A 264 6.46 0.99 -25.95
C PRO A 264 4.99 0.77 -25.58
N GLU A 265 4.60 -0.43 -25.19
CA GLU A 265 3.20 -0.77 -24.91
C GLU A 265 2.69 -0.19 -23.59
N VAL A 266 3.54 -0.14 -22.55
CA VAL A 266 3.21 0.54 -21.30
C VAL A 266 3.00 2.03 -21.56
N VAL A 267 3.85 2.63 -22.40
CA VAL A 267 3.71 4.04 -22.80
C VAL A 267 2.42 4.25 -23.62
N PHE A 268 2.13 3.37 -24.57
CA PHE A 268 0.90 3.42 -25.36
C PHE A 268 -0.34 3.28 -24.47
N THR A 269 -0.37 2.30 -23.57
CA THR A 269 -1.44 2.06 -22.60
C THR A 269 -1.73 3.31 -21.77
N LYS A 270 -0.68 3.99 -21.28
CA LYS A 270 -0.82 5.26 -20.54
C LYS A 270 -1.42 6.37 -21.40
N LYS A 271 -0.99 6.51 -22.65
CA LYS A 271 -1.54 7.50 -23.59
C LYS A 271 -3.00 7.22 -23.90
N LEU A 272 -3.35 5.95 -24.13
CA LEU A 272 -4.71 5.50 -24.39
C LEU A 272 -5.63 5.81 -23.19
N MET A 273 -5.24 5.44 -21.97
CA MET A 273 -5.98 5.80 -20.76
C MET A 273 -6.18 7.31 -20.65
N LYS A 274 -5.12 8.10 -20.81
CA LYS A 274 -5.26 9.57 -20.75
C LYS A 274 -6.24 10.09 -21.81
N SER A 275 -6.15 9.59 -23.04
CA SER A 275 -7.04 10.00 -24.14
C SER A 275 -8.50 9.67 -23.86
N LEU A 276 -8.81 8.41 -23.55
CA LEU A 276 -10.18 7.95 -23.33
C LEU A 276 -10.82 8.63 -22.12
N PHE A 277 -10.13 8.63 -20.98
CA PHE A 277 -10.71 9.08 -19.72
C PHE A 277 -10.85 10.60 -19.61
N THR A 278 -10.04 11.39 -20.34
CA THR A 278 -10.21 12.86 -20.39
C THR A 278 -11.37 13.30 -21.29
N GLN A 279 -11.75 12.47 -22.27
CA GLN A 279 -12.85 12.75 -23.19
C GLN A 279 -14.22 12.32 -22.67
N MET A 280 -14.25 11.56 -21.56
CA MET A 280 -15.49 11.14 -20.93
C MET A 280 -16.42 12.32 -20.64
N ARG A 281 -17.72 12.04 -20.78
CA ARG A 281 -18.81 12.96 -20.48
C ARG A 281 -19.76 12.29 -19.50
N PHE A 282 -20.03 12.99 -18.41
CA PHE A 282 -20.94 12.56 -17.35
C PHE A 282 -22.22 13.42 -17.38
N PRO A 283 -23.33 12.97 -16.76
CA PRO A 283 -24.49 13.81 -16.55
C PRO A 283 -24.15 15.10 -15.78
N LYS A 284 -24.95 16.15 -15.94
CA LYS A 284 -24.83 17.36 -15.12
C LYS A 284 -25.08 17.04 -13.64
N ALA A 285 -24.34 17.70 -12.76
CA ALA A 285 -24.47 17.56 -11.31
C ALA A 285 -24.49 18.94 -10.62
N LYS A 286 -25.00 19.01 -9.40
CA LYS A 286 -25.10 20.27 -8.63
C LYS A 286 -23.75 20.83 -8.20
N LYS A 287 -22.73 19.99 -8.09
CA LYS A 287 -21.38 20.33 -7.64
C LYS A 287 -20.34 19.44 -8.33
N LYS A 288 -19.07 19.82 -8.22
CA LYS A 288 -17.96 19.03 -8.74
C LYS A 288 -17.90 17.63 -8.10
N SER A 289 -17.33 16.69 -8.84
CA SER A 289 -17.15 15.32 -8.38
C SER A 289 -15.72 14.85 -8.60
N PHE A 290 -15.28 13.91 -7.78
CA PHE A 290 -14.02 13.20 -7.95
C PHE A 290 -14.33 11.72 -8.13
N LEU A 291 -13.75 11.13 -9.17
CA LEU A 291 -13.89 9.71 -9.49
C LEU A 291 -12.51 9.06 -9.48
N THR A 292 -12.29 8.11 -8.57
CA THR A 292 -11.09 7.27 -8.53
C THR A 292 -11.39 5.92 -9.17
N ILE A 293 -10.55 5.49 -10.11
CA ILE A 293 -10.78 4.33 -10.96
C ILE A 293 -9.55 3.41 -10.87
N PRO A 294 -9.66 2.23 -10.24
CA PRO A 294 -8.62 1.22 -10.32
C PRO A 294 -8.80 0.38 -11.60
N ILE A 295 -7.72 0.24 -12.37
CA ILE A 295 -7.65 -0.59 -13.57
C ILE A 295 -6.61 -1.69 -13.31
N LEU A 296 -7.06 -2.95 -13.34
CA LEU A 296 -6.21 -4.11 -13.10
C LEU A 296 -5.81 -4.76 -14.42
N PHE A 297 -4.53 -5.09 -14.53
CA PHE A 297 -3.93 -5.83 -15.63
C PHE A 297 -3.46 -7.17 -15.06
N LYS A 298 -4.04 -8.27 -15.57
CA LYS A 298 -3.81 -9.63 -15.13
C LYS A 298 -3.53 -10.53 -16.33
#